data_AF-A0A086LSA2-F1
#
_entry.id   AF-A0A086LSA2-F1
#
_cell.length_a   1.000
_cell.length_b   1.000
_cell.length_c   1.000
_cell.angle_alpha   90.00
_cell.angle_beta   90.00
_cell.angle_gamma   90.00
#
_symmetry.space_group_name_H-M   'P 1'
#
loop_
_entity.id
_entity.type
_entity.pdbx_description
1 polymer ?
#
loop_
_entity_poly.entity_id
_entity_poly.type
_entity_poly.pdbx_seq_one_letter_code
_entity_poly.pdbx_strand_id
1 'polypeptide(L)'
;MSIAFRPIRGLKRCVEKGGRGDPRSPEQHHFFVSPLSVCLSRCFAGRGKNTYAYMHALQEQHYVYLNLKDCRVYCLPENYEVKDASLDDIIYNLHPTYTKEDVAQLSTRIIYGKALDGADYIPGCVGLNNLKRTDFCNAMIQSLCTVVPLRNWLLLLDLSHVQNYDPVLQTLGELMRKIFNARNFKGIVSPHEFLQAVGVASKKKFRIGEQADPLQFFCWLMTRVHQSAKHKKLNSNVVNDCFQGEVEVRTTTAEGEATGQPPSVSRVPFLFLTLDLPQAPIFKDSLDRNMIPHIPIFDLLQKFNGEQIQEATPGTLKRYSLWRLPKYLVLHVKRFSKNNFYVEKNPTIVTFPVKHLDLREYVHEDAPADLNPVAKYDLVANICHQGKPHDGQYKVHVLHAPTNEWFEIEDLRVTQVLPQFVALSESYVQVYQRQDVAPDGSIDRCVVEAALQELQKREAKSAAVDDDDDIFAADSENEDEEEGPDAEGPKQEVETKLELGD
;
A
#
# COMPACT_ATOMS: atom_id res chain seq x y z
N MET A 1 28.31 -36.28 -12.89
CA MET A 1 27.43 -37.06 -12.01
C MET A 1 26.12 -36.28 -11.92
N SER A 2 25.11 -36.66 -12.71
CA SER A 2 23.86 -35.89 -12.84
C SER A 2 23.00 -36.09 -11.60
N ILE A 3 22.92 -35.08 -10.74
CA ILE A 3 22.05 -35.07 -9.56
C ILE A 3 20.68 -34.57 -10.01
N ALA A 4 19.75 -35.50 -10.21
CA ALA A 4 18.36 -35.19 -10.52
C ALA A 4 17.64 -34.67 -9.26
N PHE A 5 17.35 -33.38 -9.21
CA PHE A 5 16.58 -32.76 -8.14
C PHE A 5 15.09 -33.06 -8.30
N ARG A 6 14.54 -33.91 -7.42
CA ARG A 6 13.08 -34.12 -7.29
C ARG A 6 12.45 -33.05 -6.37
N PRO A 7 11.15 -32.75 -6.53
CA PRO A 7 10.53 -31.54 -5.99
C PRO A 7 10.44 -31.51 -4.46
N ILE A 8 10.96 -30.43 -3.87
CA ILE A 8 10.94 -30.16 -2.42
C ILE A 8 9.50 -29.85 -1.97
N ARG A 9 8.84 -30.82 -1.31
CA ARG A 9 7.53 -30.68 -0.62
C ARG A 9 7.64 -30.72 0.92
N GLY A 10 8.83 -30.66 1.49
CA GLY A 10 9.10 -31.17 2.84
C GLY A 10 9.56 -30.20 3.93
N LEU A 11 9.32 -28.88 3.87
CA LEU A 11 9.84 -27.95 4.90
C LEU A 11 8.99 -27.86 6.20
N LYS A 12 7.99 -28.72 6.42
CA LYS A 12 6.82 -28.42 7.26
C LYS A 12 6.63 -29.18 8.60
N ARG A 13 7.60 -29.92 9.17
CA ARG A 13 7.26 -30.81 10.32
C ARG A 13 8.20 -30.92 11.53
N CYS A 14 9.16 -30.01 11.74
CA CYS A 14 10.11 -30.16 12.86
C CYS A 14 9.91 -29.22 14.07
N VAL A 15 8.89 -28.34 14.09
CA VAL A 15 8.70 -27.39 15.21
C VAL A 15 7.64 -27.83 16.25
N GLU A 16 6.84 -28.87 15.99
CA GLU A 16 5.63 -29.16 16.81
C GLU A 16 5.64 -30.43 17.67
N LYS A 17 6.76 -31.15 17.85
CA LYS A 17 6.78 -32.33 18.74
C LYS A 17 7.84 -32.26 19.83
N GLY A 18 7.64 -31.34 20.78
CA GLY A 18 8.27 -31.37 22.10
C GLY A 18 7.19 -31.47 23.17
N GLY A 19 6.81 -32.68 23.57
CA GLY A 19 5.80 -32.87 24.61
C GLY A 19 5.38 -34.32 24.80
N ARG A 20 6.19 -35.08 25.54
CA ARG A 20 5.80 -36.16 26.46
C ARG A 20 7.05 -36.81 27.07
N GLY A 21 7.27 -36.57 28.36
CA GLY A 21 8.30 -37.21 29.18
C GLY A 21 8.05 -36.90 30.66
N ASP A 22 7.94 -37.95 31.46
CA ASP A 22 7.56 -38.05 32.89
C ASP A 22 8.51 -37.28 33.85
N PRO A 23 8.06 -36.81 35.04
CA PRO A 23 8.79 -35.90 35.90
C PRO A 23 9.58 -36.68 36.95
N ARG A 24 10.91 -36.54 36.95
CA ARG A 24 11.74 -36.82 38.13
C ARG A 24 13.13 -36.22 37.99
N SER A 25 13.49 -35.46 39.03
CA SER A 25 14.79 -34.84 39.37
C SER A 25 15.06 -33.40 38.85
N PRO A 26 15.48 -32.49 39.74
CA PRO A 26 15.63 -31.06 39.46
C PRO A 26 17.09 -30.70 39.26
N GLU A 27 17.48 -30.21 38.08
CA GLU A 27 18.69 -29.38 37.96
C GLU A 27 18.74 -28.68 36.59
N GLN A 28 18.89 -27.35 36.67
CA GLN A 28 19.43 -26.44 35.66
C GLN A 28 18.55 -26.07 34.45
N HIS A 29 17.84 -24.96 34.64
CA HIS A 29 17.43 -24.02 33.60
C HIS A 29 18.65 -23.50 32.81
N HIS A 30 18.95 -24.11 31.67
CA HIS A 30 19.62 -23.43 30.56
C HIS A 30 19.01 -23.94 29.25
N PHE A 31 18.26 -23.08 28.57
CA PHE A 31 17.72 -23.35 27.24
C PHE A 31 18.88 -23.60 26.27
N PHE A 32 19.15 -24.86 25.94
CA PHE A 32 20.16 -25.24 24.95
C PHE A 32 19.70 -24.84 23.56
N VAL A 33 20.36 -23.82 23.01
CA VAL A 33 20.26 -23.40 21.63
C VAL A 33 21.05 -24.40 20.76
N SER A 34 20.43 -25.49 20.31
CA SER A 34 21.10 -26.44 19.42
C SER A 34 21.09 -25.92 17.96
N PRO A 35 22.21 -25.97 17.21
CA PRO A 35 22.24 -25.54 15.82
C PRO A 35 21.44 -26.50 14.93
N LEU A 36 20.55 -25.97 14.09
CA LEU A 36 19.85 -26.75 13.06
C LEU A 36 20.73 -26.88 11.82
N SER A 37 20.86 -28.11 11.33
CA SER A 37 21.59 -28.51 10.13
C SER A 37 20.59 -28.96 9.06
N VAL A 38 20.70 -28.47 7.84
CA VAL A 38 19.85 -28.89 6.71
C VAL A 38 20.60 -29.89 5.85
N CYS A 39 20.11 -31.12 5.77
CA CYS A 39 20.31 -31.93 4.56
C CYS A 39 19.29 -31.41 3.55
N LEU A 40 19.63 -31.26 2.27
CA LEU A 40 18.90 -30.58 1.16
C LEU A 40 17.36 -30.77 1.02
N SER A 41 16.69 -31.51 1.91
CA SER A 41 15.23 -31.58 2.03
C SER A 41 14.67 -31.67 3.47
N ARG A 42 15.49 -31.77 4.53
CA ARG A 42 15.05 -31.95 5.93
C ARG A 42 15.98 -31.24 6.93
N CYS A 43 15.38 -30.62 7.95
CA CYS A 43 16.10 -29.97 9.04
C CYS A 43 16.34 -30.94 10.20
N PHE A 44 17.58 -31.01 10.68
CA PHE A 44 18.00 -31.87 11.79
C PHE A 44 18.67 -31.03 12.88
N ALA A 45 18.46 -31.38 14.14
CA ALA A 45 19.09 -30.68 15.26
C ALA A 45 20.47 -31.28 15.57
N GLY A 46 21.46 -30.40 15.75
CA GLY A 46 22.78 -30.66 16.29
C GLY A 46 23.78 -31.27 15.30
N ARG A 47 25.08 -31.08 15.57
CA ARG A 47 26.21 -31.53 14.74
C ARG A 47 27.06 -32.66 15.37
N GLY A 48 26.91 -32.91 16.67
CA GLY A 48 27.73 -33.87 17.42
C GLY A 48 27.41 -35.33 17.10
N LYS A 49 28.27 -36.26 17.56
CA LYS A 49 28.16 -37.71 17.27
C LYS A 49 26.83 -38.35 17.73
N ASN A 50 26.15 -37.76 18.71
CA ASN A 50 24.86 -38.22 19.24
C ASN A 50 23.66 -37.42 18.72
N THR A 51 23.83 -36.60 17.67
CA THR A 51 22.75 -35.75 17.17
C THR A 51 22.04 -36.38 15.98
N TYR A 52 20.81 -35.92 15.74
CA TYR A 52 19.97 -36.42 14.66
C TYR A 52 20.61 -36.20 13.28
N ALA A 53 21.35 -35.10 13.07
CA ALA A 53 22.02 -34.85 11.79
C ALA A 53 23.15 -35.87 11.54
N TYR A 54 23.92 -36.21 12.58
CA TYR A 54 25.00 -37.20 12.47
C TYR A 54 24.45 -38.60 12.21
N MET A 55 23.39 -39.00 12.93
CA MET A 55 22.72 -40.29 12.69
C MET A 55 22.12 -40.36 11.29
N HIS A 56 21.47 -39.29 10.82
CA HIS A 56 20.92 -39.21 9.47
C HIS A 56 22.01 -39.31 8.39
N ALA A 57 23.18 -38.70 8.61
CA ALA A 57 24.29 -38.80 7.67
C ALA A 57 24.77 -40.25 7.50
N LEU A 58 24.78 -41.02 8.58
CA LEU A 58 25.16 -42.43 8.56
C LEU A 58 24.06 -43.33 8.00
N GLN A 59 22.80 -43.06 8.30
CA GLN A 59 21.66 -43.90 7.91
C GLN A 59 21.25 -43.69 6.45
N GLU A 60 21.16 -42.43 6.01
CA GLU A 60 20.63 -42.03 4.70
C GLU A 60 21.74 -41.66 3.70
N GLN A 61 23.00 -41.76 4.10
CA GLN A 61 24.18 -41.44 3.28
C GLN A 61 24.16 -40.01 2.71
N HIS A 62 23.57 -39.08 3.46
CA HIS A 62 23.59 -37.67 3.14
C HIS A 62 24.67 -36.95 3.95
N TYR A 63 25.74 -36.49 3.30
CA TYR A 63 26.95 -36.03 4.01
C TYR A 63 27.07 -34.51 4.11
N VAL A 64 26.39 -33.73 3.28
CA VAL A 64 26.51 -32.26 3.26
C VAL A 64 25.39 -31.60 4.06
N TYR A 65 25.75 -30.73 4.99
CA TYR A 65 24.82 -30.02 5.88
C TYR A 65 25.13 -28.52 5.94
N LEU A 66 24.11 -27.68 5.80
CA LEU A 66 24.22 -26.24 6.03
C LEU A 66 23.69 -25.91 7.44
N ASN A 67 24.48 -25.19 8.23
CA ASN A 67 24.02 -24.65 9.51
C ASN A 67 23.25 -23.34 9.26
N LEU A 68 22.00 -23.30 9.75
CA LEU A 68 21.06 -22.21 9.48
C LEU A 68 21.37 -20.90 10.22
N LYS A 69 22.31 -20.89 11.18
CA LYS A 69 22.63 -19.70 11.97
C LYS A 69 23.86 -18.96 11.51
N ASP A 70 24.93 -19.70 11.25
CA ASP A 70 26.22 -19.16 10.81
C ASP A 70 26.38 -19.24 9.28
N CYS A 71 25.41 -19.85 8.58
CA CYS A 71 25.44 -20.10 7.14
C CYS A 71 26.68 -20.87 6.67
N ARG A 72 27.29 -21.68 7.55
CA ARG A 72 28.48 -22.48 7.21
C ARG A 72 28.08 -23.89 6.82
N VAL A 73 28.75 -24.43 5.80
CA VAL A 73 28.52 -25.78 5.31
C VAL A 73 29.50 -26.74 5.97
N TYR A 74 29.01 -27.89 6.40
CA TYR A 74 29.77 -28.93 7.06
C TYR A 74 29.52 -30.29 6.42
N CYS A 75 30.58 -31.08 6.29
CA CYS A 75 30.47 -32.49 5.93
C CYS A 75 30.37 -33.34 7.21
N LEU A 76 29.29 -34.11 7.36
CA LEU A 76 29.15 -35.14 8.40
C LEU A 76 29.30 -36.52 7.75
N PRO A 77 29.87 -37.53 8.42
CA PRO A 77 30.22 -37.58 9.85
C PRO A 77 31.58 -36.97 10.21
N GLU A 78 32.42 -36.64 9.23
CA GLU A 78 33.81 -36.18 9.46
C GLU A 78 33.91 -34.82 10.16
N ASN A 79 32.83 -34.03 10.13
CA ASN A 79 32.63 -32.78 10.84
C ASN A 79 33.67 -31.68 10.51
N TYR A 80 34.02 -31.55 9.22
CA TYR A 80 34.83 -30.44 8.71
C TYR A 80 33.97 -29.42 7.95
N GLU A 81 34.44 -28.17 7.91
CA GLU A 81 33.79 -27.07 7.18
C GLU A 81 34.17 -27.13 5.69
N VAL A 82 33.17 -27.04 4.82
CA VAL A 82 33.35 -26.97 3.36
C VAL A 82 33.20 -25.53 2.93
N LYS A 83 34.20 -25.02 2.22
CA LYS A 83 34.17 -23.71 1.57
C LYS A 83 34.32 -23.92 0.07
N ASP A 84 33.21 -23.80 -0.64
CA ASP A 84 33.17 -23.95 -2.09
C ASP A 84 32.23 -22.90 -2.68
N ALA A 85 32.65 -22.25 -3.77
CA ALA A 85 31.90 -21.18 -4.43
C ALA A 85 30.57 -21.67 -5.04
N SER A 86 30.45 -22.98 -5.32
CA SER A 86 29.21 -23.58 -5.81
C SER A 86 28.10 -23.65 -4.75
N LEU A 87 28.41 -23.33 -3.49
CA LEU A 87 27.45 -23.30 -2.38
C LEU A 87 26.98 -21.87 -2.04
N ASP A 88 27.59 -20.86 -2.65
CA ASP A 88 27.29 -19.45 -2.40
C ASP A 88 25.86 -19.08 -2.82
N ASP A 89 25.32 -19.74 -3.84
CA ASP A 89 23.94 -19.56 -4.29
C ASP A 89 22.92 -20.08 -3.27
N ILE A 90 23.21 -21.22 -2.62
CA ILE A 90 22.40 -21.79 -1.53
C ILE A 90 22.43 -20.87 -0.31
N ILE A 91 23.61 -20.36 0.05
CA ILE A 91 23.78 -19.43 1.17
C ILE A 91 23.01 -18.13 0.89
N TYR A 92 23.19 -17.56 -0.30
CA TYR A 92 22.48 -16.35 -0.73
C TYR A 92 20.96 -16.55 -0.78
N ASN A 93 20.49 -17.72 -1.23
CA ASN A 93 19.06 -18.01 -1.26
C ASN A 93 18.46 -18.15 0.16
N LEU A 94 19.25 -18.60 1.14
CA LEU A 94 18.81 -18.70 2.54
C LEU A 94 18.67 -17.32 3.18
N HIS A 95 19.68 -16.46 3.02
CA HIS A 95 19.71 -15.10 3.52
C HIS A 95 20.19 -14.12 2.44
N PRO A 96 19.29 -13.66 1.54
CA PRO A 96 19.66 -12.70 0.52
C PRO A 96 20.10 -11.39 1.18
N THR A 97 21.22 -10.82 0.73
CA THR A 97 21.73 -9.54 1.23
C THR A 97 21.77 -8.51 0.11
N TYR A 98 21.56 -7.25 0.44
CA TYR A 98 21.49 -6.15 -0.53
C TYR A 98 22.36 -5.00 -0.07
N THR A 99 23.11 -4.42 -1.00
CA THR A 99 23.81 -3.15 -0.79
C THR A 99 22.89 -1.96 -1.11
N LYS A 100 23.27 -0.75 -0.69
CA LYS A 100 22.51 0.47 -1.04
C LYS A 100 22.42 0.70 -2.55
N GLU A 101 23.47 0.33 -3.28
CA GLU A 101 23.54 0.46 -4.73
C GLU A 101 22.60 -0.53 -5.41
N ASP A 102 22.56 -1.79 -4.95
CA ASP A 102 21.63 -2.81 -5.47
C ASP A 102 20.19 -2.33 -5.31
N VAL A 103 19.85 -1.80 -4.13
CA VAL A 103 18.51 -1.32 -3.80
C VAL A 103 18.09 -0.12 -4.64
N ALA A 104 19.01 0.80 -4.95
CA ALA A 104 18.74 1.93 -5.85
C ALA A 104 18.51 1.48 -7.30
N GLN A 105 19.22 0.43 -7.73
CA GLN A 105 19.06 -0.13 -9.09
C GLN A 105 17.76 -0.91 -9.28
N LEU A 106 17.14 -1.43 -8.20
CA LEU A 106 15.88 -2.19 -8.29
C LEU A 106 14.72 -1.42 -8.94
N SER A 107 14.70 -0.09 -8.84
CA SER A 107 13.63 0.74 -9.42
C SER A 107 13.91 1.19 -10.85
N THR A 108 15.14 1.08 -11.32
CA THR A 108 15.58 1.64 -12.62
C THR A 108 15.99 0.57 -13.61
N ARG A 109 16.58 -0.52 -13.13
CA ARG A 109 17.07 -1.62 -13.95
C ARG A 109 16.04 -2.74 -14.00
N ILE A 110 15.77 -3.21 -15.21
CA ILE A 110 14.98 -4.43 -15.41
C ILE A 110 15.86 -5.63 -15.06
N ILE A 111 15.44 -6.40 -14.05
CA ILE A 111 16.12 -7.61 -13.59
C ILE A 111 15.17 -8.77 -13.77
N TYR A 112 15.62 -9.82 -14.47
CA TYR A 112 14.91 -11.08 -14.57
C TYR A 112 15.63 -12.12 -13.72
N GLY A 113 14.88 -12.81 -12.86
CA GLY A 113 15.35 -13.97 -12.12
C GLY A 113 15.05 -15.25 -12.88
N LYS A 114 15.91 -16.25 -12.73
CA LYS A 114 15.72 -17.57 -13.34
C LYS A 114 15.75 -18.63 -12.27
N ALA A 115 14.64 -19.35 -12.14
CA ALA A 115 14.50 -20.44 -11.19
C ALA A 115 15.24 -21.70 -11.68
N LEU A 116 15.47 -22.65 -10.76
CA LEU A 116 16.19 -23.91 -11.08
C LEU A 116 15.41 -24.82 -12.03
N ASP A 117 14.09 -24.65 -12.12
CA ASP A 117 13.23 -25.33 -13.09
C ASP A 117 13.28 -24.68 -14.49
N GLY A 118 14.06 -23.61 -14.65
CA GLY A 118 14.20 -22.87 -15.90
C GLY A 118 13.14 -21.81 -16.11
N ALA A 119 12.18 -21.63 -15.19
CA ALA A 119 11.16 -20.60 -15.29
C ALA A 119 11.74 -19.21 -15.00
N ASP A 120 11.42 -18.26 -15.86
CA ASP A 120 11.75 -16.86 -15.66
C ASP A 120 10.72 -16.20 -14.73
N TYR A 121 11.17 -15.33 -13.84
CA TYR A 121 10.31 -14.55 -12.94
C TYR A 121 10.90 -13.16 -12.72
N ILE A 122 10.08 -12.22 -12.25
CA ILE A 122 10.51 -10.84 -11.98
C ILE A 122 10.64 -10.67 -10.46
N PRO A 123 11.82 -10.33 -9.93
CA PRO A 123 11.99 -10.03 -8.50
C PRO A 123 11.07 -8.87 -8.09
N GLY A 124 10.37 -9.01 -6.97
CA GLY A 124 9.31 -8.07 -6.58
C GLY A 124 7.92 -8.43 -7.10
N CYS A 125 7.81 -9.16 -8.21
CA CYS A 125 6.55 -9.66 -8.78
C CYS A 125 6.54 -11.19 -8.79
N VAL A 126 6.65 -11.80 -7.61
CA VAL A 126 6.67 -13.26 -7.42
C VAL A 126 5.41 -13.76 -6.72
N GLY A 127 5.00 -14.99 -6.99
CA GLY A 127 3.83 -15.58 -6.33
C GLY A 127 4.07 -15.87 -4.84
N LEU A 128 3.09 -15.58 -3.98
CA LEU A 128 3.10 -15.92 -2.56
C LEU A 128 2.20 -17.13 -2.27
N ASN A 129 2.71 -18.06 -1.48
CA ASN A 129 1.98 -19.29 -1.16
C ASN A 129 0.74 -19.02 -0.28
N ASN A 130 -0.43 -19.48 -0.71
CA ASN A 130 -1.67 -19.38 0.08
C ASN A 130 -1.71 -20.48 1.15
N LEU A 131 -1.79 -20.07 2.42
CA LEU A 131 -1.83 -20.97 3.57
C LEU A 131 -3.26 -21.11 4.13
N LYS A 132 -4.22 -21.42 3.24
CA LYS A 132 -5.66 -21.54 3.56
C LYS A 132 -6.25 -20.20 4.02
N ARG A 133 -6.48 -19.27 3.09
CA ARG A 133 -7.08 -17.93 3.30
C ARG A 133 -6.11 -16.86 3.81
N THR A 134 -4.90 -16.83 3.25
CA THR A 134 -3.89 -15.78 3.56
C THR A 134 -3.69 -14.79 2.40
N ASP A 135 -4.62 -14.78 1.47
CA ASP A 135 -4.73 -13.92 0.29
C ASP A 135 -4.74 -12.43 0.67
N PHE A 136 -5.47 -12.04 1.73
CA PHE A 136 -5.48 -10.65 2.22
C PHE A 136 -4.08 -10.15 2.62
N CYS A 137 -3.27 -11.02 3.23
CA CYS A 137 -1.91 -10.71 3.64
C CYS A 137 -0.99 -10.68 2.42
N ASN A 138 -1.10 -11.67 1.54
CA ASN A 138 -0.33 -11.74 0.30
C ASN A 138 -0.53 -10.47 -0.54
N ALA A 139 -1.78 -10.08 -0.79
CA ALA A 139 -2.13 -8.89 -1.54
C ALA A 139 -1.56 -7.60 -0.90
N MET A 140 -1.61 -7.50 0.43
CA MET A 140 -1.08 -6.34 1.16
C MET A 140 0.45 -6.29 1.16
N ILE A 141 1.14 -7.43 1.32
CA ILE A 141 2.61 -7.44 1.26
C ILE A 141 3.10 -7.06 -0.14
N GLN A 142 2.45 -7.56 -1.18
CA GLN A 142 2.77 -7.20 -2.57
C GLN A 142 2.53 -5.72 -2.85
N SER A 143 1.44 -5.12 -2.34
CA SER A 143 1.24 -3.67 -2.49
C SER A 143 2.32 -2.88 -1.75
N LEU A 144 2.72 -3.29 -0.54
CA LEU A 144 3.81 -2.66 0.20
C LEU A 144 5.17 -2.78 -0.50
N CYS A 145 5.38 -3.80 -1.34
CA CYS A 145 6.60 -3.92 -2.14
C CYS A 145 6.79 -2.78 -3.15
N THR A 146 5.71 -2.13 -3.57
CA THR A 146 5.73 -0.98 -4.49
C THR A 146 6.14 0.33 -3.80
N VAL A 147 6.08 0.37 -2.47
CA VAL A 147 6.42 1.56 -1.68
C VAL A 147 7.93 1.63 -1.49
N VAL A 148 8.61 2.35 -2.38
CA VAL A 148 10.08 2.37 -2.52
C VAL A 148 10.81 2.67 -1.22
N PRO A 149 10.51 3.74 -0.44
CA PRO A 149 11.28 4.04 0.76
C PRO A 149 11.10 2.98 1.84
N LEU A 150 9.89 2.43 2.00
CA LEU A 150 9.62 1.33 2.93
C LEU A 150 10.34 0.05 2.50
N ARG A 151 10.26 -0.30 1.22
CA ARG A 151 10.97 -1.44 0.62
C ARG A 151 12.47 -1.32 0.87
N ASN A 152 13.06 -0.19 0.53
CA ASN A 152 14.51 0.05 0.64
C ASN A 152 14.96 -0.07 2.10
N TRP A 153 14.18 0.49 3.03
CA TRP A 153 14.45 0.37 4.46
C TRP A 153 14.38 -1.10 4.95
N LEU A 154 13.38 -1.87 4.52
CA LEU A 154 13.23 -3.28 4.89
C LEU A 154 14.32 -4.18 4.29
N LEU A 155 14.75 -3.92 3.05
CA LEU A 155 15.82 -4.68 2.40
C LEU A 155 17.17 -4.49 3.10
N LEU A 156 17.49 -3.24 3.47
CA LEU A 156 18.73 -2.86 4.17
C LEU A 156 18.66 -3.09 5.68
N LEU A 157 17.53 -3.56 6.21
CA LEU A 157 17.33 -3.73 7.64
C LEU A 157 18.23 -4.85 8.17
N ASP A 158 19.28 -4.46 8.90
CA ASP A 158 20.12 -5.36 9.67
C ASP A 158 19.78 -5.28 11.17
N LEU A 159 19.34 -6.41 11.72
CA LEU A 159 18.97 -6.55 13.14
C LEU A 159 19.99 -7.37 13.94
N SER A 160 21.09 -7.81 13.33
CA SER A 160 22.14 -8.63 13.97
C SER A 160 22.67 -8.03 15.27
N HIS A 161 22.73 -6.70 15.35
CA HIS A 161 23.28 -5.97 16.50
C HIS A 161 22.22 -5.54 17.54
N VAL A 162 20.93 -5.82 17.30
CA VAL A 162 19.84 -5.35 18.16
C VAL A 162 19.38 -6.48 19.09
N GLN A 163 19.53 -6.31 20.41
CA GLN A 163 18.99 -7.27 21.38
C GLN A 163 17.45 -7.14 21.52
N ASN A 164 16.74 -8.27 21.51
CA ASN A 164 15.27 -8.35 21.63
C ASN A 164 14.52 -7.48 20.61
N TYR A 165 14.78 -7.68 19.32
CA TYR A 165 14.03 -7.03 18.23
C TYR A 165 12.64 -7.68 18.06
N ASP A 166 11.73 -6.99 17.35
CA ASP A 166 10.39 -7.53 17.07
C ASP A 166 10.47 -8.65 16.02
N PRO A 167 10.02 -9.89 16.33
CA PRO A 167 10.01 -11.00 15.39
C PRO A 167 9.23 -10.70 14.10
N VAL A 168 8.18 -9.88 14.16
CA VAL A 168 7.39 -9.50 12.98
C VAL A 168 8.23 -8.65 12.03
N LEU A 169 9.02 -7.71 12.56
CA LEU A 169 9.85 -6.84 11.74
C LEU A 169 11.00 -7.62 11.08
N GLN A 170 11.63 -8.55 11.81
CA GLN A 170 12.66 -9.42 11.26
C GLN A 170 12.11 -10.27 10.11
N THR A 171 11.03 -11.00 10.37
CA THR A 171 10.44 -11.92 9.38
C THR A 171 9.84 -11.17 8.18
N LEU A 172 9.36 -9.93 8.37
CA LEU A 172 8.96 -9.05 7.28
C LEU A 172 10.15 -8.67 6.39
N GLY A 173 11.27 -8.24 6.99
CA GLY A 173 12.49 -7.92 6.23
C GLY A 173 13.04 -9.13 5.47
N GLU A 174 13.06 -10.30 6.11
CA GLU A 174 13.45 -11.57 5.46
C GLU A 174 12.52 -11.95 4.31
N LEU A 175 11.21 -11.78 4.47
CA LEU A 175 10.23 -12.02 3.42
C LEU A 175 10.45 -11.08 2.24
N MET A 176 10.63 -9.78 2.48
CA MET A 176 10.94 -8.78 1.45
C MET A 176 12.22 -9.14 0.69
N ARG A 177 13.27 -9.52 1.40
CA ARG A 177 14.55 -9.94 0.78
C ARG A 177 14.39 -11.18 -0.09
N LYS A 178 13.53 -12.13 0.30
CA LYS A 178 13.19 -13.32 -0.52
C LYS A 178 12.35 -12.96 -1.75
N ILE A 179 11.43 -12.00 -1.64
CA ILE A 179 10.58 -11.52 -2.75
C ILE A 179 11.42 -10.85 -3.85
N PHE A 180 12.42 -10.05 -3.47
CA PHE A 180 13.31 -9.35 -4.41
C PHE A 180 14.55 -10.17 -4.80
N ASN A 181 14.64 -11.44 -4.40
CA ASN A 181 15.79 -12.28 -4.72
C ASN A 181 15.79 -12.70 -6.20
N ALA A 182 16.75 -12.21 -6.98
CA ALA A 182 16.94 -12.58 -8.38
C ALA A 182 17.53 -13.99 -8.60
N ARG A 183 18.04 -14.64 -7.56
CA ARG A 183 18.67 -15.98 -7.58
C ARG A 183 17.87 -16.99 -6.76
N ASN A 184 16.56 -16.87 -6.77
CA ASN A 184 15.67 -17.74 -6.03
C ASN A 184 15.54 -19.08 -6.75
N PHE A 185 15.52 -20.17 -5.98
CA PHE A 185 15.42 -21.52 -6.55
C PHE A 185 14.07 -21.78 -7.22
N LYS A 186 13.03 -21.03 -6.83
CA LYS A 186 11.70 -21.07 -7.40
C LYS A 186 11.17 -19.64 -7.53
N GLY A 187 10.39 -19.36 -8.57
CA GLY A 187 9.68 -18.07 -8.74
C GLY A 187 8.51 -17.85 -7.76
N ILE A 188 8.51 -18.51 -6.60
CA ILE A 188 7.46 -18.44 -5.57
C ILE A 188 8.09 -18.36 -4.18
N VAL A 189 7.45 -17.61 -3.28
CA VAL A 189 7.91 -17.40 -1.91
C VAL A 189 6.81 -17.79 -0.92
N SER A 190 7.17 -18.40 0.22
CA SER A 190 6.19 -18.75 1.25
C SER A 190 6.26 -17.78 2.43
N PRO A 191 5.19 -17.04 2.75
CA PRO A 191 5.16 -16.09 3.86
C PRO A 191 4.88 -16.76 5.23
N HIS A 192 5.09 -18.07 5.34
CA HIS A 192 4.69 -18.84 6.53
C HIS A 192 5.33 -18.34 7.82
N GLU A 193 6.65 -18.11 7.83
CA GLU A 193 7.39 -17.62 9.01
C GLU A 193 6.86 -16.27 9.49
N PHE A 194 6.65 -15.34 8.54
CA PHE A 194 6.06 -14.04 8.81
C PHE A 194 4.65 -14.16 9.39
N LEU A 195 3.78 -14.97 8.78
CA LEU A 195 2.41 -15.17 9.25
C LEU A 195 2.33 -15.83 10.64
N GLN A 196 3.28 -16.70 10.99
CA GLN A 196 3.39 -17.25 12.34
C GLN A 196 3.75 -16.15 13.35
N ALA A 197 4.75 -15.32 13.04
CA ALA A 197 5.12 -14.19 13.89
C ALA A 197 3.95 -13.20 14.06
N VAL A 198 3.24 -12.90 12.98
CA VAL A 198 2.03 -12.07 12.98
C VAL A 198 0.93 -12.70 13.85
N GLY A 199 0.67 -14.01 13.73
CA GLY A 199 -0.35 -14.70 14.52
C GLY A 199 -0.07 -14.62 16.03
N VAL A 200 1.20 -14.74 16.43
CA VAL A 200 1.63 -14.61 17.84
C VAL A 200 1.52 -13.15 18.30
N ALA A 201 2.08 -12.20 17.54
CA ALA A 201 2.13 -10.79 17.92
C ALA A 201 0.74 -10.13 17.92
N SER A 202 -0.15 -10.56 17.04
CA SER A 202 -1.53 -10.05 16.94
C SER A 202 -2.50 -10.71 17.93
N LYS A 203 -2.00 -11.54 18.86
CA LYS A 203 -2.83 -12.32 19.80
C LYS A 203 -3.91 -13.13 19.07
N LYS A 204 -3.55 -13.77 17.95
CA LYS A 204 -4.42 -14.57 17.06
C LYS A 204 -5.51 -13.78 16.32
N LYS A 205 -5.43 -12.44 16.25
CA LYS A 205 -6.33 -11.65 15.41
C LYS A 205 -6.15 -11.99 13.91
N PHE A 206 -4.92 -12.20 13.48
CA PHE A 206 -4.60 -12.60 12.09
C PHE A 206 -3.99 -14.00 12.11
N ARG A 207 -4.85 -15.03 12.17
CA ARG A 207 -4.41 -16.44 12.19
C ARG A 207 -4.46 -17.05 10.80
N ILE A 208 -3.53 -17.97 10.55
CA ILE A 208 -3.53 -18.81 9.35
C ILE A 208 -4.80 -19.67 9.36
N GLY A 209 -5.54 -19.73 8.25
CA GLY A 209 -6.80 -20.45 8.15
C GLY A 209 -8.04 -19.56 8.09
N GLU A 210 -7.94 -18.30 8.52
CA GLU A 210 -9.06 -17.35 8.56
C GLU A 210 -8.74 -16.12 7.73
N GLN A 211 -9.69 -15.73 6.88
CA GLN A 211 -9.56 -14.52 6.07
C GLN A 211 -9.81 -13.30 6.96
N ALA A 212 -8.97 -12.28 6.82
CA ALA A 212 -9.15 -11.01 7.47
C ALA A 212 -9.21 -9.87 6.44
N ASP A 213 -9.57 -8.70 6.92
CA ASP A 213 -9.60 -7.47 6.13
C ASP A 213 -8.17 -6.95 5.89
N PRO A 214 -7.74 -6.75 4.62
CA PRO A 214 -6.41 -6.23 4.29
C PRO A 214 -6.11 -4.88 4.92
N LEU A 215 -7.08 -3.96 4.99
CA LEU A 215 -6.90 -2.63 5.56
C LEU A 215 -6.67 -2.72 7.07
N GLN A 216 -7.44 -3.56 7.77
CA GLN A 216 -7.19 -3.80 9.20
C GLN A 216 -5.80 -4.38 9.45
N PHE A 217 -5.35 -5.27 8.57
CA PHE A 217 -4.00 -5.83 8.62
C PHE A 217 -2.94 -4.76 8.35
N PHE A 218 -3.13 -3.90 7.35
CA PHE A 218 -2.25 -2.76 7.04
C PHE A 218 -2.10 -1.82 8.23
N CYS A 219 -3.20 -1.37 8.83
CA CYS A 219 -3.17 -0.46 9.98
C CYS A 219 -2.41 -1.07 11.17
N TRP A 220 -2.66 -2.35 11.46
CA TRP A 220 -1.95 -3.06 12.52
C TRP A 220 -0.47 -3.20 12.22
N LEU A 221 -0.11 -3.59 10.99
CA LEU A 221 1.28 -3.79 10.57
C LEU A 221 2.06 -2.47 10.60
N MET A 222 1.51 -1.40 10.02
CA MET A 222 2.16 -0.08 10.00
C MET A 222 2.32 0.50 11.40
N THR A 223 1.33 0.34 12.27
CA THR A 223 1.46 0.73 13.70
C THR A 223 2.59 -0.04 14.37
N ARG A 224 2.70 -1.34 14.10
CA ARG A 224 3.73 -2.20 14.69
C ARG A 224 5.13 -1.88 14.17
N VAL A 225 5.27 -1.66 12.87
CA VAL A 225 6.52 -1.22 12.23
C VAL A 225 6.94 0.12 12.80
N HIS A 226 6.01 1.08 12.91
CA HIS A 226 6.27 2.40 13.50
C HIS A 226 6.76 2.30 14.95
N GLN A 227 6.08 1.52 15.79
CA GLN A 227 6.49 1.29 17.18
C GLN A 227 7.88 0.66 17.28
N SER A 228 8.15 -0.32 16.43
CA SER A 228 9.43 -1.04 16.40
C SER A 228 10.58 -0.22 15.84
N ALA A 229 10.30 0.70 14.91
CA ALA A 229 11.30 1.60 14.32
C ALA A 229 11.65 2.77 15.26
N LYS A 230 10.69 3.24 16.07
CA LYS A 230 10.90 4.25 17.12
C LYS A 230 11.63 3.70 18.35
N HIS A 231 11.36 2.45 18.74
CA HIS A 231 12.08 1.82 19.84
C HIS A 231 13.45 1.28 19.38
N LYS A 232 14.49 1.59 20.16
CA LYS A 232 15.85 1.03 20.07
C LYS A 232 16.62 1.40 18.80
N LYS A 233 17.32 2.54 18.83
CA LYS A 233 18.49 2.88 18.00
C LYS A 233 18.32 2.89 16.46
N LEU A 234 17.16 2.52 15.91
CA LEU A 234 16.85 2.61 14.48
C LEU A 234 16.38 4.01 14.06
N ASN A 235 15.82 4.80 14.98
CA ASN A 235 15.40 6.21 14.82
C ASN A 235 14.78 6.53 13.44
N SER A 236 13.96 5.62 12.91
CA SER A 236 13.38 5.77 11.58
C SER A 236 11.89 6.08 11.69
N ASN A 237 11.47 7.16 11.04
CA ASN A 237 10.07 7.54 10.87
C ASN A 237 9.53 7.11 9.49
N VAL A 238 10.10 6.07 8.88
CA VAL A 238 9.79 5.63 7.50
C VAL A 238 8.28 5.52 7.22
N VAL A 239 7.49 4.99 8.17
CA VAL A 239 6.03 4.86 8.00
C VAL A 239 5.37 6.23 7.89
N ASN A 240 5.76 7.17 8.75
CA ASN A 240 5.20 8.51 8.77
C ASN A 240 5.65 9.29 7.54
N ASP A 241 6.93 9.19 7.19
CA ASP A 241 7.49 9.88 6.01
C ASP A 241 6.86 9.39 4.70
N CYS A 242 6.40 8.14 4.64
CA CYS A 242 5.74 7.58 3.47
C CYS A 242 4.24 7.89 3.43
N PHE A 243 3.51 7.57 4.49
CA PHE A 243 2.04 7.48 4.46
C PHE A 243 1.31 8.55 5.27
N GLN A 244 1.99 9.30 6.15
CA GLN A 244 1.31 10.25 7.01
C GLN A 244 0.91 11.50 6.23
N GLY A 245 -0.40 11.72 6.13
CA GLY A 245 -1.01 12.98 5.74
C GLY A 245 -1.74 13.63 6.92
N GLU A 246 -2.30 14.81 6.68
CA GLU A 246 -3.14 15.54 7.65
C GLU A 246 -4.41 16.02 6.97
N VAL A 247 -5.54 15.84 7.65
CA VAL A 247 -6.85 16.35 7.23
C VAL A 247 -7.32 17.35 8.29
N GLU A 248 -7.79 18.50 7.82
CA GLU A 248 -8.54 19.44 8.65
C GLU A 248 -9.99 19.00 8.72
N VAL A 249 -10.53 18.91 9.94
CA VAL A 249 -11.92 18.59 10.22
C VAL A 249 -12.58 19.80 10.87
N ARG A 250 -13.51 20.41 10.14
CA ARG A 250 -14.36 21.49 10.63
C ARG A 250 -15.66 20.88 11.14
N THR A 251 -15.92 21.02 12.44
CA THR A 251 -17.13 20.49 13.08
C THR A 251 -18.04 21.64 13.49
N THR A 252 -19.28 21.59 13.01
CA THR A 252 -20.33 22.56 13.32
C THR A 252 -21.55 21.82 13.84
N THR A 253 -22.26 22.37 14.82
CA THR A 253 -23.57 21.84 15.24
C THR A 253 -24.64 22.35 14.28
N ALA A 254 -25.72 21.60 14.06
CA ALA A 254 -26.82 22.03 13.18
C ALA A 254 -27.42 23.39 13.63
N GLU A 255 -27.51 23.60 14.94
CA GLU A 255 -27.93 24.89 15.52
C GLU A 255 -26.87 25.99 15.33
N GLY A 256 -25.58 25.63 15.43
CA GLY A 256 -24.45 26.55 15.23
C GLY A 256 -24.35 27.04 13.80
N GLU A 257 -24.67 26.20 12.82
CA GLU A 257 -24.70 26.58 11.40
C GLU A 257 -25.84 27.56 11.10
N ALA A 258 -27.02 27.35 11.72
CA ALA A 258 -28.15 28.26 11.61
C ALA A 258 -27.92 29.61 12.33
N THR A 259 -27.08 29.64 13.36
CA THR A 259 -26.80 30.83 14.18
C THR A 259 -25.47 31.51 13.84
N GLY A 260 -24.70 30.99 12.88
CA GLY A 260 -23.41 31.54 12.46
C GLY A 260 -22.30 31.39 13.52
N GLN A 261 -22.38 30.39 14.41
CA GLN A 261 -21.31 30.13 15.37
C GLN A 261 -20.02 29.64 14.66
N PRO A 262 -18.84 30.06 15.15
CA PRO A 262 -17.58 29.66 14.54
C PRO A 262 -17.39 28.12 14.63
N PRO A 263 -16.99 27.46 13.53
CA PRO A 263 -16.77 26.02 13.53
C PRO A 263 -15.56 25.65 14.41
N SER A 264 -15.64 24.48 15.05
CA SER A 264 -14.48 23.90 15.73
C SER A 264 -13.56 23.26 14.70
N VAL A 265 -12.33 23.76 14.60
CA VAL A 265 -11.32 23.28 13.64
C VAL A 265 -10.31 22.40 14.36
N SER A 266 -10.12 21.18 13.85
CA SER A 266 -9.12 20.24 14.37
C SER A 266 -8.35 19.59 13.24
N ARG A 267 -7.04 19.43 13.40
CA ARG A 267 -6.17 18.76 12.41
C ARG A 267 -5.86 17.35 12.89
N VAL A 268 -6.14 16.37 12.04
CA VAL A 268 -6.00 14.95 12.38
C VAL A 268 -5.07 14.26 11.38
N PRO A 269 -4.01 13.57 11.85
CA PRO A 269 -3.14 12.80 10.97
C PRO A 269 -3.85 11.53 10.48
N PHE A 270 -3.60 11.15 9.24
CA PHE A 270 -4.13 9.92 8.64
C PHE A 270 -3.02 9.11 7.95
N LEU A 271 -3.23 7.80 7.83
CA LEU A 271 -2.37 6.89 7.03
C LEU A 271 -3.05 6.41 5.75
N PHE A 272 -4.38 6.54 5.69
CA PHE A 272 -5.21 6.22 4.54
C PHE A 272 -6.48 7.08 4.58
N LEU A 273 -7.09 7.32 3.42
CA LEU A 273 -8.39 7.98 3.30
C LEU A 273 -9.45 6.95 2.96
N THR A 274 -10.64 7.07 3.56
CA THR A 274 -11.78 6.20 3.25
C THR A 274 -12.77 6.91 2.34
N LEU A 275 -13.00 6.30 1.19
CA LEU A 275 -13.99 6.68 0.19
C LEU A 275 -15.28 5.91 0.46
N ASP A 276 -16.35 6.64 0.78
CA ASP A 276 -17.66 6.07 1.07
C ASP A 276 -18.43 5.90 -0.24
N LEU A 277 -18.74 4.66 -0.62
CA LEU A 277 -19.58 4.40 -1.78
C LEU A 277 -21.05 4.70 -1.45
N PRO A 278 -21.81 5.33 -2.37
CA PRO A 278 -23.25 5.46 -2.19
C PRO A 278 -23.92 4.09 -2.15
N GLN A 279 -25.03 4.02 -1.43
CA GLN A 279 -25.80 2.78 -1.32
C GLN A 279 -26.27 2.33 -2.71
N ALA A 280 -26.10 1.04 -3.00
CA ALA A 280 -26.60 0.50 -4.26
C ALA A 280 -28.13 0.71 -4.32
N PRO A 281 -28.69 1.11 -5.48
CA PRO A 281 -30.13 1.29 -5.63
C PRO A 281 -30.88 0.03 -5.19
N ILE A 282 -31.81 0.20 -4.24
CA ILE A 282 -32.59 -0.91 -3.66
C ILE A 282 -33.55 -1.52 -4.70
N PHE A 283 -34.01 -0.70 -5.65
CA PHE A 283 -34.90 -1.10 -6.73
C PHE A 283 -34.08 -1.34 -8.01
N LYS A 284 -34.02 -2.60 -8.43
CA LYS A 284 -33.55 -2.96 -9.78
C LYS A 284 -34.77 -3.07 -10.66
N ASP A 285 -34.96 -2.13 -11.58
CA ASP A 285 -35.98 -2.28 -12.62
C ASP A 285 -35.78 -3.61 -13.36
N SER A 286 -36.88 -4.22 -13.81
CA SER A 286 -36.88 -5.56 -14.42
C SER A 286 -36.03 -5.66 -15.70
N LEU A 287 -35.61 -4.53 -16.27
CA LEU A 287 -34.71 -4.41 -17.42
C LEU A 287 -33.23 -4.17 -17.02
N ASP A 288 -32.96 -3.69 -15.80
CA ASP A 288 -31.62 -3.25 -15.33
C ASP A 288 -30.96 -4.19 -14.32
N ARG A 289 -31.46 -5.42 -14.17
CA ARG A 289 -30.94 -6.39 -13.18
C ARG A 289 -29.44 -6.69 -13.28
N ASN A 290 -28.79 -6.36 -14.41
CA ASN A 290 -27.39 -6.67 -14.69
C ASN A 290 -26.45 -5.46 -14.86
N MET A 291 -26.92 -4.21 -14.72
CA MET A 291 -26.01 -3.07 -14.81
C MET A 291 -25.26 -2.88 -13.49
N ILE A 292 -23.93 -3.05 -13.54
CA ILE A 292 -23.06 -2.73 -12.41
C ILE A 292 -22.93 -1.20 -12.38
N PRO A 293 -23.24 -0.52 -11.27
CA PRO A 293 -23.11 0.93 -11.20
C PRO A 293 -21.64 1.34 -11.29
N HIS A 294 -21.39 2.44 -12.01
CA HIS A 294 -20.06 3.03 -12.19
C HIS A 294 -20.04 4.43 -11.58
N ILE A 295 -19.00 4.75 -10.82
CA ILE A 295 -18.82 6.07 -10.20
C ILE A 295 -17.37 6.53 -10.36
N PRO A 296 -17.11 7.74 -10.87
CA PRO A 296 -15.78 8.35 -10.88
C PRO A 296 -15.20 8.50 -9.47
N ILE A 297 -13.89 8.32 -9.32
CA ILE A 297 -13.21 8.54 -8.03
C ILE A 297 -13.30 10.00 -7.54
N PHE A 298 -13.38 10.96 -8.47
CA PHE A 298 -13.47 12.39 -8.16
C PHE A 298 -14.74 12.72 -7.35
N ASP A 299 -15.87 12.08 -7.67
CA ASP A 299 -17.13 12.24 -6.93
C ASP A 299 -17.00 11.75 -5.48
N LEU A 300 -16.20 10.70 -5.25
CA LEU A 300 -15.94 10.19 -3.91
C LEU A 300 -14.95 11.07 -3.14
N LEU A 301 -14.05 11.75 -3.85
CA LEU A 301 -13.05 12.67 -3.30
C LEU A 301 -13.62 14.04 -2.95
N GLN A 302 -14.77 14.43 -3.52
CA GLN A 302 -15.51 15.64 -3.12
C GLN A 302 -15.77 15.70 -1.61
N LYS A 303 -15.83 14.56 -0.92
CA LYS A 303 -15.89 14.48 0.54
C LYS A 303 -14.79 15.31 1.25
N PHE A 304 -13.63 15.48 0.60
CA PHE A 304 -12.47 16.18 1.14
C PHE A 304 -12.27 17.58 0.55
N ASN A 305 -13.25 18.15 -0.15
CA ASN A 305 -13.15 19.50 -0.72
C ASN A 305 -13.38 20.63 0.30
N GLY A 306 -13.79 20.31 1.54
CA GLY A 306 -14.10 21.29 2.57
C GLY A 306 -15.51 21.88 2.51
N GLU A 307 -16.29 21.57 1.48
CA GLU A 307 -17.67 22.04 1.30
C GLU A 307 -18.69 20.97 1.70
N GLN A 308 -18.43 19.71 1.32
CA GLN A 308 -19.39 18.64 1.50
C GLN A 308 -19.62 18.33 2.98
N ILE A 309 -20.89 18.43 3.39
CA ILE A 309 -21.30 18.20 4.77
C ILE A 309 -21.52 16.70 4.99
N GLN A 310 -20.79 16.13 5.96
CA GLN A 310 -21.01 14.78 6.44
C GLN A 310 -21.61 14.80 7.84
N GLU A 311 -22.82 14.28 7.98
CA GLU A 311 -23.44 14.08 9.28
C GLU A 311 -22.81 12.85 9.96
N ALA A 312 -22.02 13.08 11.02
CA ALA A 312 -21.36 12.01 11.76
C ALA A 312 -22.24 11.47 12.90
N THR A 313 -22.99 12.37 13.53
CA THR A 313 -23.91 12.13 14.65
C THR A 313 -25.11 13.05 14.44
N PRO A 314 -26.35 12.66 14.82
CA PRO A 314 -27.50 13.54 14.74
C PRO A 314 -27.19 14.95 15.29
N GLY A 315 -27.29 15.97 14.43
CA GLY A 315 -27.03 17.36 14.79
C GLY A 315 -25.57 17.81 14.80
N THR A 316 -24.61 16.97 14.39
CA THR A 316 -23.18 17.33 14.23
C THR A 316 -22.74 17.16 12.78
N LEU A 317 -22.44 18.29 12.15
CA LEU A 317 -22.01 18.41 10.76
C LEU A 317 -20.49 18.51 10.71
N LYS A 318 -19.85 17.68 9.88
CA LYS A 318 -18.39 17.69 9.68
C LYS A 318 -18.05 17.94 8.22
N ARG A 319 -17.12 18.85 7.98
CA ARG A 319 -16.48 19.07 6.69
C ARG A 319 -15.01 18.66 6.78
N TYR A 320 -14.50 18.01 5.74
CA TYR A 320 -13.12 17.52 5.68
C TYR A 320 -12.39 18.25 4.56
N SER A 321 -11.16 18.70 4.82
CA SER A 321 -10.28 19.28 3.80
C SER A 321 -8.86 18.75 3.96
N LEU A 322 -8.14 18.50 2.86
CA LEU A 322 -6.78 17.97 2.94
C LEU A 322 -5.81 19.09 3.32
N TRP A 323 -5.04 18.90 4.39
CA TRP A 323 -4.05 19.88 4.85
C TRP A 323 -2.63 19.50 4.40
N ARG A 324 -2.25 18.22 4.56
CA ARG A 324 -0.94 17.70 4.15
C ARG A 324 -1.10 16.39 3.40
N LEU A 325 -0.48 16.33 2.23
CA LEU A 325 -0.50 15.17 1.35
C LEU A 325 0.72 14.25 1.59
N PRO A 326 0.53 12.92 1.73
CA PRO A 326 1.63 11.97 1.93
C PRO A 326 2.36 11.65 0.62
N LYS A 327 3.60 11.15 0.69
CA LYS A 327 4.33 10.67 -0.50
C LYS A 327 3.63 9.49 -1.18
N TYR A 328 3.07 8.61 -0.35
CA TYR A 328 2.24 7.49 -0.77
C TYR A 328 0.86 7.63 -0.16
N LEU A 329 -0.14 7.87 -1.00
CA LEU A 329 -1.53 8.00 -0.60
C LEU A 329 -2.22 6.63 -0.69
N VAL A 330 -2.75 6.16 0.45
CA VAL A 330 -3.57 4.95 0.49
C VAL A 330 -5.04 5.34 0.48
N LEU A 331 -5.77 4.92 -0.53
CA LEU A 331 -7.23 5.11 -0.63
C LEU A 331 -7.92 3.78 -0.38
N HIS A 332 -8.88 3.78 0.54
CA HIS A 332 -9.72 2.63 0.85
C HIS A 332 -11.14 2.88 0.36
N VAL A 333 -11.61 2.03 -0.54
CA VAL A 333 -13.00 2.04 -1.02
C VAL A 333 -13.85 1.19 -0.09
N LYS A 334 -14.73 1.81 0.69
CA LYS A 334 -15.56 1.13 1.69
C LYS A 334 -16.66 0.31 1.02
N ARG A 335 -16.33 -0.94 0.68
CA ARG A 335 -17.26 -1.88 0.02
C ARG A 335 -18.12 -2.68 0.97
N PHE A 336 -17.63 -2.95 2.18
CA PHE A 336 -18.33 -3.80 3.13
C PHE A 336 -19.10 -2.94 4.13
N SER A 337 -20.42 -3.12 4.16
CA SER A 337 -21.27 -2.54 5.19
C SER A 337 -21.91 -3.65 6.00
N LYS A 338 -21.87 -3.54 7.33
CA LYS A 338 -22.52 -4.49 8.22
C LYS A 338 -23.94 -4.00 8.48
N ASN A 339 -24.92 -4.70 7.92
CA ASN A 339 -26.32 -4.50 8.28
C ASN A 339 -26.65 -5.36 9.53
N ASN A 340 -27.85 -5.20 10.09
CA ASN A 340 -28.27 -5.92 11.31
C ASN A 340 -28.21 -7.46 11.17
N PHE A 341 -28.31 -7.99 9.95
CA PHE A 341 -28.43 -9.42 9.68
C PHE A 341 -27.26 -10.03 8.90
N TYR A 342 -26.62 -9.28 8.01
CA TYR A 342 -25.54 -9.77 7.16
C TYR A 342 -24.57 -8.64 6.78
N VAL A 343 -23.36 -9.02 6.35
CA VAL A 343 -22.42 -8.11 5.71
C VAL A 343 -22.77 -8.05 4.23
N GLU A 344 -23.00 -6.85 3.71
CA GLU A 344 -23.27 -6.62 2.29
C GLU A 344 -22.01 -6.06 1.61
N LYS A 345 -21.72 -6.54 0.39
CA LYS A 345 -20.68 -5.99 -0.47
C LYS A 345 -21.32 -5.07 -1.49
N ASN A 346 -20.85 -3.83 -1.55
CA ASN A 346 -21.21 -2.90 -2.61
C ASN A 346 -20.46 -3.24 -3.92
N PRO A 347 -21.18 -3.61 -5.00
CA PRO A 347 -20.56 -4.02 -6.27
C PRO A 347 -20.17 -2.83 -7.17
N THR A 348 -20.40 -1.58 -6.78
CA THR A 348 -20.09 -0.39 -7.61
C THR A 348 -18.64 -0.35 -8.07
N ILE A 349 -18.42 -0.23 -9.37
CA ILE A 349 -17.08 -0.04 -9.94
C ILE A 349 -16.70 1.43 -9.80
N VAL A 350 -15.54 1.67 -9.20
CA VAL A 350 -14.98 3.01 -9.12
C VAL A 350 -14.06 3.19 -10.31
N THR A 351 -14.35 4.17 -11.16
CA THR A 351 -13.49 4.51 -12.31
C THR A 351 -12.46 5.52 -11.85
N PHE A 352 -11.17 5.22 -12.03
CA PHE A 352 -10.07 6.06 -11.57
C PHE A 352 -8.96 6.17 -12.63
N PRO A 353 -8.25 7.31 -12.68
CA PRO A 353 -7.09 7.46 -13.53
C PRO A 353 -5.91 6.66 -12.96
N VAL A 354 -5.20 5.92 -13.82
CA VAL A 354 -4.00 5.17 -13.43
C VAL A 354 -2.79 6.10 -13.26
N LYS A 355 -2.76 7.23 -13.96
CA LYS A 355 -1.72 8.27 -13.89
C LYS A 355 -2.35 9.65 -13.76
N HIS A 356 -1.63 10.59 -13.14
CA HIS A 356 -2.02 11.99 -13.00
C HIS A 356 -3.35 12.23 -12.26
N LEU A 357 -3.61 11.49 -11.17
CA LEU A 357 -4.67 11.86 -10.23
C LEU A 357 -4.27 13.17 -9.54
N ASP A 358 -4.97 14.25 -9.84
CA ASP A 358 -4.74 15.56 -9.22
C ASP A 358 -5.60 15.71 -7.96
N LEU A 359 -4.97 16.08 -6.85
CA LEU A 359 -5.65 16.34 -5.58
C LEU A 359 -5.61 17.81 -5.17
N ARG A 360 -5.11 18.70 -6.03
CA ARG A 360 -4.94 20.13 -5.71
C ARG A 360 -6.24 20.78 -5.24
N GLU A 361 -7.36 20.48 -5.90
CA GLU A 361 -8.68 21.06 -5.60
C GLU A 361 -9.27 20.60 -4.25
N TYR A 362 -8.71 19.54 -3.64
CA TYR A 362 -9.12 19.05 -2.33
C TYR A 362 -8.19 19.52 -1.20
N VAL A 363 -7.11 20.24 -1.54
CA VAL A 363 -6.20 20.84 -0.55
C VAL A 363 -6.80 22.16 -0.08
N HIS A 364 -6.78 22.38 1.23
CA HIS A 364 -7.25 23.62 1.84
C HIS A 364 -6.48 24.84 1.31
N GLU A 365 -7.17 25.95 1.03
CA GLU A 365 -6.56 27.18 0.49
C GLU A 365 -5.48 27.75 1.41
N ASP A 366 -5.75 27.81 2.72
CA ASP A 366 -4.76 28.23 3.74
C ASP A 366 -3.58 27.26 3.95
N ALA A 367 -3.57 26.08 3.31
CA ALA A 367 -2.46 25.15 3.47
C ALA A 367 -1.21 25.72 2.75
N PRO A 368 -0.07 25.88 3.44
CA PRO A 368 1.11 26.48 2.82
C PRO A 368 1.53 25.70 1.56
N ALA A 369 1.83 26.43 0.48
CA ALA A 369 2.25 25.84 -0.79
C ALA A 369 3.47 24.91 -0.64
N ASP A 370 4.38 25.23 0.29
CA ASP A 370 5.57 24.42 0.62
C ASP A 370 5.24 23.06 1.23
N LEU A 371 4.09 22.89 1.88
CA LEU A 371 3.65 21.61 2.45
C LEU A 371 3.18 20.66 1.35
N ASN A 372 2.60 21.20 0.28
CA ASN A 372 2.03 20.44 -0.83
C ASN A 372 2.51 21.01 -2.19
N PRO A 373 3.82 20.93 -2.49
CA PRO A 373 4.36 21.47 -3.73
C PRO A 373 3.78 20.72 -4.94
N VAL A 374 3.73 19.39 -4.85
CA VAL A 374 3.14 18.51 -5.85
C VAL A 374 1.91 17.83 -5.27
N ALA A 375 0.80 17.87 -5.99
CA ALA A 375 -0.47 17.23 -5.61
C ALA A 375 -0.92 16.16 -6.62
N LYS A 376 -0.06 15.81 -7.59
CA LYS A 376 -0.33 14.81 -8.62
C LYS A 376 0.21 13.45 -8.22
N TYR A 377 -0.58 12.42 -8.51
CA TYR A 377 -0.37 11.05 -8.06
C TYR A 377 -0.52 10.04 -9.19
N ASP A 378 0.30 9.00 -9.17
CA ASP A 378 0.23 7.86 -10.06
C ASP A 378 -0.06 6.58 -9.27
N LEU A 379 -0.95 5.73 -9.78
CA LEU A 379 -1.31 4.48 -9.14
C LEU A 379 -0.14 3.49 -9.25
N VAL A 380 0.27 2.90 -8.12
CA VAL A 380 1.37 1.91 -8.09
C VAL A 380 0.89 0.53 -7.65
N ALA A 381 -0.18 0.46 -6.84
CA ALA A 381 -0.79 -0.80 -6.46
C ALA A 381 -2.31 -0.66 -6.28
N ASN A 382 -3.03 -1.71 -6.61
CA ASN A 382 -4.49 -1.79 -6.49
C ASN A 382 -4.89 -3.19 -6.01
N ILE A 383 -5.37 -3.29 -4.78
CA ILE A 383 -5.92 -4.53 -4.20
C ILE A 383 -7.39 -4.58 -4.55
N CYS A 384 -7.83 -5.69 -5.11
CA CYS A 384 -9.22 -5.95 -5.45
C CYS A 384 -9.78 -7.09 -4.61
N HIS A 385 -11.09 -7.04 -4.34
CA HIS A 385 -11.80 -8.14 -3.70
C HIS A 385 -12.84 -8.74 -4.64
N GLN A 386 -12.66 -10.00 -5.02
CA GLN A 386 -13.59 -10.74 -5.86
C GLN A 386 -14.47 -11.68 -5.02
N GLY A 387 -15.74 -11.83 -5.40
CA GLY A 387 -16.66 -12.74 -4.72
C GLY A 387 -17.41 -12.12 -3.52
N LYS A 388 -17.96 -12.99 -2.67
CA LYS A 388 -18.84 -12.65 -1.53
C LYS A 388 -18.02 -12.17 -0.31
N PRO A 389 -18.59 -11.37 0.61
CA PRO A 389 -17.87 -10.88 1.80
C PRO A 389 -17.13 -11.92 2.66
N HIS A 390 -17.66 -13.14 2.78
CA HIS A 390 -17.12 -14.18 3.69
C HIS A 390 -16.32 -15.29 2.97
N ASP A 391 -16.37 -15.31 1.65
CA ASP A 391 -15.76 -16.36 0.83
C ASP A 391 -15.17 -15.78 -0.46
N GLY A 392 -14.76 -14.52 -0.38
CA GLY A 392 -14.13 -13.82 -1.48
C GLY A 392 -12.64 -14.09 -1.52
N GLN A 393 -11.99 -13.57 -2.55
CA GLN A 393 -10.56 -13.68 -2.77
C GLN A 393 -9.98 -12.31 -3.02
N TYR A 394 -8.83 -12.03 -2.39
CA TYR A 394 -8.06 -10.83 -2.65
C TYR A 394 -7.02 -11.10 -3.73
N LYS A 395 -6.97 -10.20 -4.71
CA LYS A 395 -5.92 -10.13 -5.72
C LYS A 395 -5.32 -8.74 -5.73
N VAL A 396 -4.13 -8.59 -6.26
CA VAL A 396 -3.44 -7.30 -6.33
C VAL A 396 -2.90 -7.06 -7.72
N HIS A 397 -3.09 -5.84 -8.21
CA HIS A 397 -2.39 -5.31 -9.38
C HIS A 397 -1.24 -4.46 -8.88
N VAL A 398 -0.03 -4.74 -9.36
CA VAL A 398 1.18 -3.98 -9.02
C VAL A 398 1.82 -3.44 -10.30
N LEU A 399 2.28 -2.20 -10.25
CA LEU A 399 3.10 -1.61 -11.30
C LEU A 399 4.56 -1.98 -11.08
N HIS A 400 5.16 -2.63 -12.08
CA HIS A 400 6.60 -2.85 -12.08
C HIS A 400 7.31 -1.62 -12.65
N ALA A 401 7.88 -0.78 -11.79
CA ALA A 401 8.45 0.52 -12.16
C ALA A 401 9.47 0.48 -13.32
N PRO A 402 10.43 -0.47 -13.37
CA PRO A 402 11.43 -0.52 -14.46
C PRO A 402 10.85 -0.82 -15.84
N THR A 403 9.82 -1.66 -15.95
CA THR A 403 9.17 -1.97 -17.25
C THR A 403 7.97 -1.08 -17.52
N ASN A 404 7.44 -0.40 -16.49
CA ASN A 404 6.18 0.35 -16.52
C ASN A 404 5.00 -0.54 -16.99
N GLU A 405 5.01 -1.82 -16.61
CA GLU A 405 3.96 -2.81 -16.90
C GLU A 405 3.22 -3.21 -15.63
N TRP A 406 1.95 -3.60 -15.79
CA TRP A 406 1.11 -4.04 -14.68
C TRP A 406 1.07 -5.56 -14.58
N PHE A 407 1.14 -6.07 -13.36
CA PHE A 407 1.04 -7.48 -13.04
C PHE A 407 -0.11 -7.72 -12.06
N GLU A 408 -1.01 -8.62 -12.41
CA GLU A 408 -1.99 -9.21 -11.50
C GLU A 408 -1.37 -10.39 -10.77
N ILE A 409 -1.37 -10.33 -9.45
CA ILE A 409 -0.88 -11.37 -8.55
C ILE A 409 -2.05 -11.89 -7.74
N GLU A 410 -2.38 -13.17 -7.95
CA GLU A 410 -3.36 -13.93 -7.17
C GLU A 410 -2.63 -15.11 -6.54
N ASP A 411 -2.18 -14.92 -5.30
CA ASP A 411 -1.34 -15.87 -4.57
C ASP A 411 -0.13 -16.32 -5.40
N LEU A 412 -0.14 -17.54 -5.93
CA LEU A 412 0.94 -18.14 -6.70
C LEU A 412 0.92 -17.74 -8.18
N ARG A 413 -0.21 -17.23 -8.68
CA ARG A 413 -0.39 -16.89 -10.09
C ARG A 413 0.02 -15.43 -10.32
N VAL A 414 0.93 -15.22 -11.26
CA VAL A 414 1.37 -13.89 -11.70
C VAL A 414 1.08 -13.78 -13.19
N THR A 415 0.29 -12.78 -13.58
CA THR A 415 -0.11 -12.56 -14.98
C THR A 415 0.00 -11.08 -15.32
N GLN A 416 0.59 -10.77 -16.47
CA GLN A 416 0.60 -9.40 -16.98
C GLN A 416 -0.82 -8.94 -17.33
N VAL A 417 -1.13 -7.69 -17.01
CA VAL A 417 -2.46 -7.09 -17.24
C VAL A 417 -2.31 -5.70 -17.85
N LEU A 418 -3.28 -5.27 -18.66
CA LEU A 418 -3.28 -3.92 -19.22
C LEU A 418 -3.83 -2.90 -18.21
N PRO A 419 -3.35 -1.64 -18.22
CA PRO A 419 -3.84 -0.59 -17.31
C PRO A 419 -5.36 -0.40 -17.34
N GLN A 420 -6.00 -0.59 -18.50
CA GLN A 420 -7.45 -0.47 -18.67
C GLN A 420 -8.22 -1.49 -17.82
N PHE A 421 -7.71 -2.73 -17.70
CA PHE A 421 -8.34 -3.75 -16.86
C PHE A 421 -8.12 -3.49 -15.36
N VAL A 422 -7.04 -2.82 -14.98
CA VAL A 422 -6.80 -2.38 -13.60
C VAL A 422 -7.89 -1.38 -13.19
N ALA A 423 -8.20 -0.40 -14.04
CA ALA A 423 -9.21 0.62 -13.79
C ALA A 423 -10.66 0.08 -13.68
N LEU A 424 -10.95 -1.06 -14.30
CA LEU A 424 -12.28 -1.69 -14.29
C LEU A 424 -12.49 -2.70 -13.15
N SER A 425 -11.46 -2.92 -12.34
CA SER A 425 -11.52 -3.91 -11.26
C SER A 425 -12.31 -3.42 -10.04
N GLU A 426 -12.84 -4.36 -9.23
CA GLU A 426 -13.46 -4.05 -7.93
C GLU A 426 -12.38 -3.64 -6.89
N SER A 427 -11.78 -2.48 -7.12
CA SER A 427 -10.75 -1.84 -6.30
C SER A 427 -11.24 -1.69 -4.86
N TYR A 428 -10.46 -2.19 -3.92
CA TYR A 428 -10.73 -2.16 -2.49
C TYR A 428 -9.73 -1.27 -1.74
N VAL A 429 -8.43 -1.44 -2.01
CA VAL A 429 -7.37 -0.57 -1.48
C VAL A 429 -6.44 -0.17 -2.62
N GLN A 430 -6.20 1.12 -2.77
CA GLN A 430 -5.29 1.69 -3.77
C GLN A 430 -4.12 2.35 -3.09
N VAL A 431 -2.94 2.23 -3.70
CA VAL A 431 -1.73 2.95 -3.30
C VAL A 431 -1.31 3.80 -4.47
N TYR A 432 -1.27 5.11 -4.24
CA TYR A 432 -0.79 6.10 -5.19
C TYR A 432 0.55 6.66 -4.73
N GLN A 433 1.47 6.86 -5.67
CA GLN A 433 2.76 7.52 -5.46
C GLN A 433 2.69 8.95 -6.00
N ARG A 434 3.20 9.91 -5.23
CA ARG A 434 3.31 11.30 -5.65
C ARG A 434 4.41 11.48 -6.70
N GLN A 435 4.19 12.35 -7.69
CA GLN A 435 5.08 12.49 -8.86
C GLN A 435 6.46 13.08 -8.56
N ASP A 436 6.67 13.67 -7.39
CA ASP A 436 7.96 14.16 -6.93
C ASP A 436 8.83 13.08 -6.26
N VAL A 437 8.31 11.86 -6.09
CA VAL A 437 9.05 10.76 -5.50
C VAL A 437 9.92 10.11 -6.57
N ALA A 438 11.22 10.32 -6.44
CA ALA A 438 12.24 9.76 -7.30
C ALA A 438 12.24 8.21 -7.24
N PRO A 439 12.83 7.53 -8.25
CA PRO A 439 12.95 6.06 -8.26
C PRO A 439 13.71 5.48 -7.05
N ASP A 440 14.56 6.26 -6.39
CA ASP A 440 15.30 5.87 -5.18
C ASP A 440 14.49 6.09 -3.87
N GLY A 441 13.31 6.70 -3.96
CA GLY A 441 12.44 7.05 -2.84
C GLY A 441 12.72 8.42 -2.20
N SER A 442 13.68 9.17 -2.74
CA SER A 442 13.95 10.56 -2.35
C SER A 442 12.97 11.52 -3.04
N ILE A 443 13.00 12.80 -2.66
CA ILE A 443 12.16 13.83 -3.28
C ILE A 443 13.00 14.52 -4.36
N ASP A 444 12.49 14.49 -5.60
CA ASP A 444 13.08 15.19 -6.73
C ASP A 444 12.88 16.70 -6.58
N ARG A 445 13.93 17.40 -6.13
CA ARG A 445 13.90 18.85 -5.90
C ARG A 445 13.53 19.65 -7.14
N CYS A 446 13.97 19.21 -8.32
CA CYS A 446 13.65 19.87 -9.59
C CYS A 446 12.13 19.87 -9.88
N VAL A 447 11.44 18.76 -9.56
CA VAL A 447 9.99 18.64 -9.77
C VAL A 447 9.24 19.50 -8.75
N VAL A 448 9.72 19.52 -7.51
CA VAL A 448 9.19 20.37 -6.44
C VAL A 448 9.33 21.85 -6.80
N GLU A 449 10.52 22.29 -7.20
CA GLU A 449 10.78 23.68 -7.59
C GLU A 449 9.94 24.11 -8.78
N ALA A 450 9.82 23.26 -9.81
CA ALA A 450 8.97 23.53 -10.97
C ALA A 450 7.49 23.65 -10.58
N ALA A 451 7.01 22.80 -9.66
CA ALA A 451 5.63 22.84 -9.19
C ALA A 451 5.33 24.08 -8.35
N LEU A 452 6.27 24.49 -7.48
CA LEU A 452 6.15 25.73 -6.70
C LEU A 452 6.11 26.97 -7.61
N GLN A 453 6.95 27.02 -8.64
CA GLN A 453 6.92 28.09 -9.64
C GLN A 453 5.58 28.16 -10.38
N GLU A 454 4.98 27.00 -10.70
CA GLU A 454 3.66 26.95 -11.33
C GLU A 454 2.55 27.44 -10.40
N LEU A 455 2.64 27.17 -9.09
CA LEU A 455 1.70 27.71 -8.10
C LEU A 455 1.80 29.22 -7.98
N GLN A 456 3.02 29.76 -7.89
CA GLN A 456 3.24 31.20 -7.85
C GLN A 456 2.70 31.91 -9.09
N LYS A 457 2.84 31.28 -10.28
CA LYS A 457 2.23 31.80 -11.52
C LYS A 457 0.71 31.77 -11.49
N ARG A 458 0.10 30.73 -10.91
CA ARG A 458 -1.36 30.62 -10.76
C ARG A 458 -1.91 31.66 -9.80
N GLU A 459 -1.27 31.84 -8.64
CA GLU A 459 -1.63 32.86 -7.65
C GLU A 459 -1.46 34.28 -8.22
N ALA A 460 -0.38 34.54 -8.97
CA ALA A 460 -0.21 35.82 -9.66
C ALA A 460 -1.26 36.05 -10.74
N LYS A 461 -1.73 34.98 -11.40
CA LYS A 461 -2.79 35.07 -12.42
C LYS A 461 -4.17 35.27 -11.81
N SER A 462 -4.50 34.66 -10.67
CA SER A 462 -5.77 34.92 -9.99
C SER A 462 -5.82 36.35 -9.46
N ALA A 463 -4.73 36.82 -8.83
CA ALA A 463 -4.66 38.20 -8.34
C ALA A 463 -4.79 39.25 -9.46
N ALA A 464 -4.26 38.98 -10.66
CA ALA A 464 -4.38 39.90 -11.79
C ALA A 464 -5.78 39.94 -12.43
N VAL A 465 -6.64 38.94 -12.18
CA VAL A 465 -8.03 38.92 -12.69
C VAL A 465 -8.95 39.69 -11.73
N ASP A 466 -8.70 39.63 -10.43
CA ASP A 466 -9.47 40.37 -9.43
C ASP A 466 -9.27 41.90 -9.54
N ASP A 467 -8.10 42.36 -10.03
CA ASP A 467 -7.82 43.80 -10.25
C ASP A 467 -8.52 44.40 -11.50
N ASP A 468 -8.90 43.58 -12.50
CA ASP A 468 -9.55 44.06 -13.73
C ASP A 468 -11.09 44.21 -13.57
N ASP A 469 -11.70 43.49 -12.63
CA ASP A 469 -13.15 43.57 -12.35
C ASP A 469 -13.54 44.80 -11.50
N ASP A 470 -12.57 45.49 -10.87
CA ASP A 470 -12.79 46.74 -10.10
C ASP A 470 -12.79 48.02 -10.98
N ILE A 471 -12.62 47.90 -12.30
CA ILE A 471 -12.51 49.06 -13.22
C ILE A 471 -13.85 49.55 -13.79
N PHE A 472 -14.95 48.82 -13.61
CA PHE A 472 -16.29 49.21 -14.13
C PHE A 472 -17.26 49.79 -13.09
N ALA A 473 -16.83 49.99 -11.84
CA ALA A 473 -17.69 50.49 -10.77
C ALA A 473 -17.55 51.99 -10.44
N ALA A 474 -16.88 52.78 -11.30
CA ALA A 474 -16.69 54.20 -11.08
C ALA A 474 -16.97 55.03 -12.34
N ASP A 475 -18.24 55.11 -12.73
CA ASP A 475 -18.76 56.22 -13.55
C ASP A 475 -20.30 56.22 -13.53
N SER A 476 -20.89 56.49 -12.36
CA SER A 476 -22.27 56.98 -12.29
C SER A 476 -22.53 57.68 -10.97
N GLU A 477 -22.02 58.91 -10.80
CA GLU A 477 -22.59 59.89 -9.87
C GLU A 477 -21.90 61.24 -10.08
N ASN A 478 -22.58 62.14 -10.79
CA ASN A 478 -22.71 63.59 -10.54
C ASN A 478 -22.96 64.35 -11.86
N GLU A 479 -24.16 64.87 -12.03
CA GLU A 479 -24.40 66.25 -12.47
C GLU A 479 -25.89 66.59 -12.24
N ASP A 480 -26.14 67.37 -11.19
CA ASP A 480 -27.41 68.03 -10.90
C ASP A 480 -27.54 69.35 -11.67
N GLU A 481 -28.74 69.56 -12.20
CA GLU A 481 -29.52 70.82 -12.38
C GLU A 481 -28.91 72.07 -13.04
N GLU A 482 -29.52 72.53 -14.15
CA GLU A 482 -29.95 73.94 -14.33
C GLU A 482 -31.09 74.09 -15.37
N GLU A 483 -31.82 75.21 -15.26
CA GLU A 483 -33.20 75.53 -15.67
C GLU A 483 -33.56 75.61 -17.20
N GLY A 484 -34.87 75.58 -17.52
CA GLY A 484 -35.48 75.62 -18.89
C GLY A 484 -35.50 76.99 -19.61
N PRO A 485 -36.40 77.32 -20.58
CA PRO A 485 -37.61 76.61 -21.08
C PRO A 485 -37.82 76.59 -22.64
N ASP A 486 -39.01 76.13 -23.07
CA ASP A 486 -39.72 76.33 -24.36
C ASP A 486 -39.36 75.50 -25.62
N ALA A 487 -40.31 74.67 -26.08
CA ALA A 487 -41.05 74.82 -27.36
C ALA A 487 -41.60 73.49 -27.95
N GLU A 488 -42.92 73.48 -28.18
CA GLU A 488 -43.73 72.87 -29.27
C GLU A 488 -43.39 71.47 -29.88
N GLY A 489 -44.42 70.62 -30.01
CA GLY A 489 -44.42 69.36 -30.80
C GLY A 489 -44.36 69.57 -32.34
N PRO A 490 -44.75 68.61 -33.23
CA PRO A 490 -45.53 67.37 -33.02
C PRO A 490 -45.11 66.10 -33.86
N LYS A 491 -45.79 64.97 -33.57
CA LYS A 491 -46.30 63.87 -34.45
C LYS A 491 -45.48 63.27 -35.62
N GLN A 492 -45.37 61.92 -35.65
CA GLN A 492 -45.82 60.96 -36.71
C GLN A 492 -45.22 59.56 -36.41
N GLU A 493 -45.97 58.53 -36.02
CA GLU A 493 -46.71 57.56 -36.86
C GLU A 493 -46.07 57.28 -38.23
N VAL A 494 -45.46 56.09 -38.43
CA VAL A 494 -45.73 55.20 -39.59
C VAL A 494 -45.41 53.74 -39.19
N GLU A 495 -46.42 52.88 -39.37
CA GLU A 495 -46.37 51.41 -39.50
C GLU A 495 -45.33 50.98 -40.58
N THR A 496 -44.84 49.75 -40.73
CA THR A 496 -45.61 48.59 -41.21
C THR A 496 -44.67 47.38 -41.42
N LYS A 497 -45.27 46.19 -41.26
CA LYS A 497 -45.05 44.90 -41.97
C LYS A 497 -43.79 44.09 -41.63
N LEU A 498 -43.89 42.92 -40.97
CA LEU A 498 -44.41 41.61 -41.44
C LEU A 498 -43.83 41.18 -42.80
N GLU A 499 -43.00 40.14 -42.79
CA GLU A 499 -43.17 38.97 -43.66
C GLU A 499 -42.34 37.78 -43.13
N LEU A 500 -43.04 36.68 -42.87
CA LEU A 500 -42.59 35.31 -42.65
C LEU A 500 -42.85 34.53 -43.94
N GLY A 501 -41.96 33.61 -44.28
CA GLY A 501 -42.13 32.58 -45.31
C GLY A 501 -40.75 32.10 -45.77
N ASP A 502 -40.44 30.81 -45.86
CA ASP A 502 -41.19 29.55 -45.67
C ASP A 502 -40.21 28.47 -45.16
#